data_AF-A0A3L9MBL4-F1
#
_entry.id   AF-A0A3L9MBL4-F1
#
_cell.length_a   1.000
_cell.length_b   1.000
_cell.length_c   1.000
_cell.angle_alpha   90.00
_cell.angle_beta   90.00
_cell.angle_gamma   90.00
#
_symmetry.space_group_name_H-M   'P 1'
#
loop_
_entity.id
_entity.type
_entity.pdbx_description
1 polymer ?
#
loop_
_entity_poly.entity_id
_entity_poly.type
_entity_poly.pdbx_seq_one_letter_code
_entity_poly.pdbx_strand_id
1 'polypeptide(L)' 'MAEEKQYIEKEVNYKGHTKTFKVEVMPVPPFDPNYISEEAYERLKNDYIEEAKNRLADEKILWVFGIEQELQK' A
#
# COMPACT_ATOMS: atom_id res chain seq x y z
N MET A 1 9.38 -6.41 21.54
CA MET A 1 9.80 -6.67 20.14
C MET A 1 9.24 -5.53 19.32
N ALA A 2 10.09 -4.73 18.67
CA ALA A 2 9.59 -3.65 17.82
C ALA A 2 9.03 -4.31 16.56
N GLU A 3 7.73 -4.11 16.27
CA GLU A 3 7.13 -4.57 15.02
C GLU A 3 7.87 -3.89 13.87
N GLU A 4 8.53 -4.69 13.02
CA GLU A 4 9.17 -4.16 11.82
C GLU A 4 8.09 -3.61 10.91
N LYS A 5 8.05 -2.28 10.76
CA LYS A 5 7.12 -1.62 9.86
C LYS A 5 7.46 -2.00 8.42
N GLN A 6 6.51 -2.65 7.74
CA GLN A 6 6.65 -3.00 6.34
C GLN A 6 6.10 -1.86 5.47
N TYR A 7 6.83 -1.53 4.41
CA TYR A 7 6.46 -0.46 3.47
C TYR A 7 6.40 -0.99 2.04
N ILE A 8 5.47 -0.45 1.26
CA ILE A 8 5.44 -0.60 -0.19
C ILE A 8 5.86 0.74 -0.80
N GLU A 9 6.96 0.72 -1.54
CA GLU A 9 7.51 1.90 -2.21
C GLU A 9 7.43 1.74 -3.72
N LYS A 10 7.00 2.80 -4.41
CA LYS A 10 6.98 2.83 -5.87
C LYS A 10 7.27 4.23 -6.39
N GLU A 11 8.35 4.35 -7.16
CA GLU A 11 8.59 5.51 -7.99
C GLU A 11 7.72 5.45 -9.24
N VAL A 12 7.12 6.59 -9.57
CA VAL A 12 6.28 6.75 -10.76
C VAL A 12 6.74 7.99 -11.49
N ASN A 13 6.96 7.81 -12.79
CA ASN A 13 7.20 8.91 -13.73
C ASN A 13 5.99 9.05 -14.66
N TYR A 14 5.48 10.26 -14.81
CA TYR A 14 4.34 10.55 -15.67
C TYR A 14 4.44 11.96 -16.25
N LYS A 15 4.44 12.08 -17.59
CA LYS A 15 4.53 13.35 -18.35
C LYS A 15 5.64 14.30 -17.85
N GLY A 16 6.79 13.77 -17.45
CA GLY A 16 7.93 14.55 -16.96
C GLY A 16 7.91 14.84 -15.44
N HIS A 17 6.84 14.49 -14.74
CA HIS A 17 6.77 14.53 -13.28
C HIS A 17 7.24 13.21 -12.69
N THR A 18 8.02 13.25 -11.61
CA THR A 18 8.45 12.06 -10.87
C THR A 18 8.04 12.18 -9.42
N LYS A 19 7.46 11.11 -8.87
CA LYS A 19 7.10 11.03 -7.46
C LYS A 19 7.29 9.61 -6.94
N THR A 20 7.89 9.51 -5.75
CA THR A 20 7.98 8.26 -5.01
C THR A 20 6.85 8.19 -4.01
N PHE A 21 6.02 7.15 -4.14
CA PHE A 21 4.96 6.84 -3.20
C PHE A 21 5.46 5.80 -2.21
N LYS A 22 5.10 5.97 -0.94
CA LYS A 22 5.44 5.07 0.15
C LYS A 22 4.22 4.88 1.03
N VAL A 23 3.73 3.65 1.11
CA VAL A 23 2.57 3.29 1.95
C VAL A 23 3.00 2.25 2.98
N GLU A 24 2.64 2.48 4.24
CA GLU A 24 2.85 1.52 5.33
C GLU A 24 1.83 0.39 5.23
N VAL A 25 2.30 -0.86 5.26
CA VAL A 25 1.44 -2.03 5.44
C VAL A 25 1.02 -2.06 6.89
N MET A 26 -0.28 -2.15 7.15
CA MET A 26 -0.77 -2.22 8.52
C MET A 26 -0.20 -3.46 9.23
N PRO A 27 0.11 -3.39 10.53
CA PRO A 27 0.58 -4.55 11.27
C PRO A 27 -0.57 -5.56 11.40
N VAL A 28 -0.25 -6.84 11.16
CA VAL A 28 -1.18 -7.94 11.40
C VAL A 28 -1.04 -8.35 12.87
N PRO A 29 -2.14 -8.57 13.61
CA PRO A 29 -2.08 -9.07 14.98
C PRO A 29 -1.26 -10.36 15.08
N PRO A 30 -0.61 -10.67 16.22
CA PRO A 30 0.09 -11.94 16.40
C PRO A 30 -0.80 -13.15 16.14
N PHE A 31 -0.22 -14.22 15.58
CA PHE A 31 -0.94 -15.47 15.36
C PHE A 31 -1.41 -16.06 16.69
N ASP A 32 -2.70 -16.39 16.77
CA ASP A 32 -3.27 -17.18 17.86
C ASP A 32 -4.11 -18.34 17.28
N PRO A 33 -3.64 -19.59 17.43
CA PRO A 33 -4.33 -20.77 16.90
C PRO A 33 -5.70 -21.04 17.54
N ASN A 34 -6.01 -20.40 18.68
CA ASN A 34 -7.33 -20.53 19.32
C ASN A 34 -8.40 -19.69 18.60
N TYR A 35 -8.00 -18.68 17.82
CA TYR A 35 -8.92 -17.75 17.16
C TYR A 35 -8.88 -17.83 15.64
N ILE A 36 -7.77 -18.25 15.05
CA ILE A 36 -7.60 -18.32 13.59
C ILE A 36 -6.74 -19.52 13.17
N SER A 37 -7.10 -20.17 12.07
CA SER A 37 -6.25 -21.21 11.47
C SER A 37 -5.04 -20.59 10.79
N GLU A 38 -3.96 -21.35 10.67
CA GLU A 38 -2.73 -20.90 10.00
C GLU A 38 -3.00 -20.42 8.57
N GLU A 39 -3.80 -21.16 7.79
CA GLU A 39 -4.21 -20.75 6.43
C GLU A 39 -4.97 -19.43 6.41
N ALA A 40 -5.88 -19.21 7.37
CA ALA A 40 -6.64 -17.97 7.44
C ALA A 40 -5.76 -16.80 7.91
N TYR A 41 -4.76 -17.06 8.75
CA TYR A 41 -3.78 -16.08 9.18
C TYR A 41 -2.87 -15.64 8.04
N GLU A 42 -2.40 -16.57 7.21
CA GLU A 42 -1.63 -16.23 6.00
C GLU A 42 -2.47 -15.44 4.98
N ARG A 43 -3.75 -15.78 4.82
CA ARG A 43 -4.68 -14.95 4.01
C ARG A 43 -4.81 -13.53 4.57
N LEU A 44 -4.98 -13.38 5.87
CA LEU A 44 -5.08 -12.08 6.53
C LEU A 44 -3.83 -11.21 6.28
N LYS A 45 -2.63 -11.80 6.32
CA LYS A 45 -1.40 -11.07 5.95
C LYS A 45 -1.41 -10.58 4.52
N ASN A 46 -1.84 -11.43 3.59
CA ASN A 46 -1.94 -11.07 2.18
C ASN A 46 -2.97 -9.96 1.97
N ASP A 47 -4.13 -10.01 2.64
CA ASP A 47 -5.16 -8.98 2.54
C ASP A 47 -4.64 -7.60 2.98
N TYR A 48 -3.84 -7.55 4.05
CA TYR A 48 -3.23 -6.30 4.54
C TYR A 48 -2.20 -5.73 3.55
N ILE A 49 -1.46 -6.61 2.85
CA ILE A 49 -0.54 -6.21 1.79
C ILE A 49 -1.31 -5.70 0.57
N GLU A 50 -2.38 -6.39 0.15
CA GLU A 50 -3.21 -5.96 -0.98
C GLU A 50 -3.91 -4.63 -0.68
N GLU A 51 -4.39 -4.42 0.54
CA GLU A 51 -4.94 -3.13 0.96
C GLU A 51 -3.92 -1.99 0.83
N ALA A 52 -2.67 -2.22 1.26
CA ALA A 52 -1.60 -1.24 1.08
C ALA A 52 -1.30 -0.97 -0.41
N LYS A 53 -1.37 -1.99 -1.28
CA LYS A 53 -1.23 -1.82 -2.74
C LYS A 53 -2.38 -1.03 -3.34
N ASN A 54 -3.61 -1.28 -2.91
CA ASN A 54 -4.79 -0.54 -3.36
C ASN A 54 -4.68 0.94 -3.00
N ARG A 55 -4.31 1.24 -1.74
CA ARG A 55 -4.05 2.62 -1.29
C ARG A 55 -2.96 3.30 -2.12
N LEU A 56 -1.87 2.59 -2.41
CA LEU A 56 -0.80 3.08 -3.28
C LEU A 56 -1.32 3.38 -4.70
N ALA A 57 -2.19 2.52 -5.24
CA ALA A 57 -2.80 2.73 -6.55
C ALA A 57 -3.72 3.95 -6.57
N ASP A 58 -4.54 4.14 -5.53
CA ASP A 58 -5.42 5.29 -5.38
C ASP A 58 -4.62 6.61 -5.29
N GLU A 59 -3.56 6.64 -4.47
CA GLU A 59 -2.69 7.81 -4.36
C GLU A 59 -2.02 8.16 -5.70
N LYS A 60 -1.60 7.14 -6.46
CA LYS A 60 -1.05 7.34 -7.81
C LYS A 60 -2.08 7.90 -8.77
N ILE A 61 -3.29 7.36 -8.77
CA ILE A 61 -4.39 7.80 -9.64
C ILE A 61 -4.71 9.27 -9.35
N LEU A 62 -4.90 9.62 -8.07
CA LEU A 62 -5.17 11.01 -7.66
C LEU A 62 -4.05 11.96 -8.08
N TRP A 63 -2.80 11.53 -7.96
CA TRP A 63 -1.66 12.33 -8.39
C TRP A 63 -1.61 12.54 -9.91
N VAL A 64 -1.85 11.49 -10.69
CA VAL A 64 -1.95 11.58 -12.15
C VAL A 64 -3.08 12.53 -12.56
N PHE A 65 -4.26 12.41 -11.94
CA PHE A 65 -5.37 13.34 -12.18
C PHE A 65 -5.01 14.79 -11.85
N GLY A 66 -4.26 15.02 -10.77
CA GLY A 66 -3.74 16.35 -10.44
C GLY A 66 -2.86 16.93 -11.54
N ILE A 67 -1.93 16.13 -12.08
CA ILE A 67 -1.07 16.53 -13.20
C ILE A 67 -1.90 16.85 -14.46
N GLU A 68 -2.88 16.00 -14.80
CA GLU A 68 -3.73 16.26 -15.97
C GLU A 68 -4.51 17.58 -15.84
N GLN A 69 -5.02 17.89 -14.64
CA GLN A 69 -5.70 19.16 -14.38
C GLN A 69 -4.75 20.37 -14.43
N GLU A 70 -3.49 20.20 -14.02
CA GLU A 70 -2.47 21.25 -14.14
C GLU A 70 -2.13 21.55 -15.60
N LEU A 71 -2.02 20.52 -16.45
CA LEU A 71 -1.64 20.65 -17.86
C LEU A 71 -2.76 21.17 -18.77
N GLN A 72 -4.02 21.10 -18.36
CA GLN A 72 -5.16 21.63 -19.11
C GLN A 72 -5.39 23.14 -18.91
N LYS A 73 -4.62 23.79 -18.03
CA LYS A 73 -4.64 25.25 -17.82
C LYS A 73 -3.67 25.96 -18.77
#